data_AF-A0AAV4EFC8-F1
#
_entry.id   AF-A0AAV4EFC8-F1
#
_cell.length_a   1.000
_cell.length_b   1.000
_cell.length_c   1.000
_cell.angle_alpha   90.00
_cell.angle_beta   90.00
_cell.angle_gamma   90.00
#
_symmetry.space_group_name_H-M   'P 1'
#
loop_
_entity.id
_entity.type
_entity.pdbx_description
1 polymer ?
#
loop_
_entity_poly.entity_id
_entity_poly.type
_entity_poly.pdbx_seq_one_letter_code
_entity_poly.pdbx_strand_id
1 'polypeptide(L)'
;MTERNLSELWEYLSSVSIEINRLTDSIRDDPEKLGIHLKTAPEKSGSASSPDFESSTYGTVLYILDGIMPFLETFYRDFYLPDPNVHSNEADETDHLAKACVMFGEIAGPLLFKPQHMKNLVNCLAVIVPVSNMPNGNLETVMERFASGITVEDTSSAIRRGNIEYYSSEVELNAKFVLYARNCSAVFAGHNTVMAQLKVKSKRSYTVIGGDEELPLGEEFQVLVKCFVDQHEKKPEKRFQPAAKLIEQLAISLEYKRLSESARLEMDELNIKCFQILRAIIHNEERRLPEDWATRTTEHKIEKGLRQIAAIQNLYDQKGSMKKSLPHLASRNDLIAKEVLAFLCVMLFNANSSVQQSMLGYFFSTREEVFFMAVRDRMALSTNSIKEK
;
A
#
# COMPACT_ATOMS: atom_id res chain seq x y z
N MET A 1 23.52 28.16 -12.20
CA MET A 1 24.67 27.63 -11.45
C MET A 1 25.58 28.80 -11.12
N THR A 2 25.99 28.98 -9.87
CA THR A 2 27.04 29.94 -9.50
C THR A 2 28.39 29.48 -10.07
N GLU A 3 29.31 30.39 -10.47
CA GLU A 3 30.64 30.04 -11.03
C GLU A 3 31.40 29.00 -10.18
N ARG A 4 31.23 29.07 -8.85
CA ARG A 4 31.79 28.09 -7.90
C ARG A 4 31.31 26.65 -8.12
N ASN A 5 30.04 26.46 -8.48
CA ASN A 5 29.45 25.13 -8.67
C ASN A 5 29.87 24.49 -10.01
N LEU A 6 30.27 25.31 -10.99
CA LEU A 6 30.81 24.82 -12.28
C LEU A 6 32.24 24.33 -12.12
N SER A 7 33.07 25.02 -11.34
CA SER A 7 34.44 24.55 -11.00
C SER A 7 34.42 23.19 -10.29
N GLU A 8 33.54 23.02 -9.29
CA GLU A 8 33.40 21.76 -8.54
C GLU A 8 32.94 20.59 -9.43
N LEU A 9 32.10 20.85 -10.45
CA LEU A 9 31.68 19.83 -11.41
C LEU A 9 32.85 19.37 -12.29
N TRP A 10 33.66 20.29 -12.80
CA TRP A 10 34.81 19.94 -13.65
C TRP A 10 35.90 19.21 -12.86
N GLU A 11 36.14 19.58 -11.60
CA GLU A 11 37.01 18.83 -10.69
C GLU A 11 36.51 17.40 -10.46
N TYR A 12 35.18 17.22 -10.33
CA TYR A 12 34.56 15.91 -10.23
C TYR A 12 34.73 15.09 -11.52
N LEU A 13 34.46 15.67 -12.70
CA LEU A 13 34.63 14.99 -14.00
C LEU A 13 36.09 14.56 -14.23
N SER A 14 37.05 15.41 -13.86
CA SER A 14 38.48 15.07 -13.93
C SER A 14 38.82 13.89 -13.00
N SER A 15 38.29 13.91 -11.78
CA SER A 15 38.44 12.79 -10.83
C SER A 15 37.81 11.49 -11.35
N VAL A 16 36.65 11.58 -12.00
CA VAL A 16 35.98 10.44 -12.65
C VAL A 16 36.85 9.87 -13.78
N SER A 17 37.46 10.71 -14.61
CA SER A 17 38.38 10.27 -15.67
C SER A 17 39.57 9.50 -15.11
N ILE A 18 40.20 10.00 -14.03
CA ILE A 18 41.30 9.31 -13.34
C ILE A 18 40.85 7.94 -12.80
N GLU A 19 39.68 7.89 -12.17
CA GLU A 19 39.15 6.65 -11.60
C GLU A 19 38.80 5.61 -12.66
N ILE A 20 38.20 6.03 -13.79
CA ILE A 20 37.90 5.15 -14.94
C ILE A 20 39.21 4.58 -15.50
N ASN A 21 40.26 5.38 -15.65
CA ASN A 21 41.55 4.90 -16.15
C ASN A 21 42.19 3.91 -15.17
N ARG A 22 42.24 4.24 -13.87
CA ARG A 22 42.76 3.35 -12.82
C ARG A 22 42.05 2.01 -12.84
N LEU A 23 40.72 2.03 -12.96
CA LEU A 23 39.92 0.83 -13.04
C LEU A 23 40.18 0.05 -14.33
N THR A 24 40.29 0.74 -15.46
CA THR A 24 40.59 0.12 -16.76
C THR A 24 41.92 -0.64 -16.72
N ASP A 25 42.96 -0.05 -16.12
CA ASP A 25 44.25 -0.71 -15.95
C ASP A 25 44.12 -1.92 -15.01
N SER A 26 43.39 -1.80 -13.90
CA SER A 26 43.13 -2.93 -12.99
C SER A 26 42.38 -4.08 -13.68
N ILE A 27 41.46 -3.79 -14.60
CA ILE A 27 40.73 -4.83 -15.37
C ILE A 27 41.65 -5.47 -16.41
N ARG A 28 42.52 -4.68 -17.03
CA ARG A 28 43.47 -5.16 -18.02
C ARG A 28 44.45 -6.17 -17.42
N ASP A 29 44.86 -5.95 -16.17
CA ASP A 29 45.80 -6.83 -15.46
C ASP A 29 45.15 -8.17 -15.05
N ASP A 30 43.83 -8.21 -14.80
CA ASP A 30 43.11 -9.42 -14.36
C ASP A 30 41.65 -9.49 -14.89
N PRO A 31 41.44 -9.74 -16.19
CA PRO A 31 40.11 -9.68 -16.82
C PRO A 31 39.20 -10.85 -16.42
N GLU A 32 39.78 -12.02 -16.10
CA GLU A 32 39.00 -13.23 -15.78
C GLU A 32 38.24 -13.08 -14.46
N LYS A 33 38.84 -12.45 -13.45
CA LYS A 33 38.18 -12.19 -12.17
C LYS A 33 36.97 -11.27 -12.32
N LEU A 34 37.11 -10.18 -13.07
CA LEU A 34 35.97 -9.29 -13.32
C LEU A 34 34.86 -10.02 -14.08
N GLY A 35 35.22 -10.83 -15.09
CA GLY A 35 34.26 -11.63 -15.84
C GLY A 35 33.44 -12.59 -14.95
N ILE A 36 34.04 -13.18 -13.92
CA ILE A 36 33.35 -14.04 -12.94
C ILE A 36 32.40 -13.21 -12.07
N HIS A 37 32.88 -12.10 -11.49
CA HIS A 37 32.08 -11.25 -10.60
C HIS A 37 30.95 -10.52 -11.30
N LEU A 38 31.15 -10.15 -12.57
CA LEU A 38 30.07 -9.64 -13.40
C LEU A 38 28.98 -10.72 -13.49
N LYS A 39 29.31 -11.95 -13.89
CA LYS A 39 28.33 -13.05 -14.06
C LYS A 39 27.57 -13.45 -12.79
N THR A 40 28.11 -13.20 -11.60
CA THR A 40 27.44 -13.47 -10.33
C THR A 40 26.61 -12.26 -9.87
N ALA A 41 25.43 -12.49 -9.29
CA ALA A 41 24.66 -11.43 -8.67
C ALA A 41 25.47 -10.83 -7.49
N PRO A 42 25.47 -9.50 -7.30
CA PRO A 42 26.10 -8.91 -6.12
C PRO A 42 25.51 -9.59 -4.88
N GLU A 43 26.37 -10.13 -4.02
CA GLU A 43 25.92 -10.68 -2.75
C GLU A 43 25.17 -9.57 -2.00
N LYS A 44 23.99 -9.90 -1.45
CA LYS A 44 23.24 -8.99 -0.60
C LYS A 44 24.22 -8.49 0.44
N SER A 45 24.47 -7.18 0.46
CA SER A 45 25.41 -6.50 1.34
C SER A 45 25.03 -6.72 2.80
N GLY A 46 25.39 -7.89 3.32
CA GLY A 46 25.52 -8.15 4.74
C GLY A 46 26.86 -7.56 5.12
N SER A 47 26.84 -6.43 5.83
CA SER A 47 27.94 -5.93 6.66
C SER A 47 29.33 -6.25 6.11
N ALA A 48 29.87 -5.35 5.28
CA ALA A 48 31.22 -5.39 4.74
C ALA A 48 32.24 -5.82 5.81
N SER A 49 32.57 -7.10 5.83
CA SER A 49 33.63 -7.66 6.65
C SER A 49 34.89 -7.69 5.82
N SER A 50 35.81 -6.78 6.17
CA SER A 50 37.20 -6.66 5.69
C SER A 50 37.43 -6.20 4.23
N PRO A 51 38.57 -5.54 3.94
CA PRO A 51 38.78 -4.80 2.70
C PRO A 51 39.25 -5.75 1.60
N ASP A 52 38.33 -6.52 1.04
CA ASP A 52 38.61 -7.20 -0.22
C ASP A 52 38.69 -6.14 -1.30
N PHE A 53 39.92 -5.80 -1.69
CA PHE A 53 40.22 -4.96 -2.86
C PHE A 53 39.37 -5.39 -4.08
N GLU A 54 39.11 -6.69 -4.19
CA GLU A 54 38.28 -7.31 -5.23
C GLU A 54 36.79 -6.90 -5.15
N SER A 55 36.20 -6.81 -3.94
CA SER A 55 34.84 -6.30 -3.75
C SER A 55 34.74 -4.79 -4.02
N SER A 56 35.80 -4.03 -3.68
CA SER A 56 35.88 -2.60 -3.98
C SER A 56 35.92 -2.36 -5.49
N THR A 57 36.77 -3.07 -6.24
CA THR A 57 36.88 -2.95 -7.70
C THR A 57 35.57 -3.31 -8.40
N TYR A 58 34.91 -4.39 -7.98
CA TYR A 58 33.60 -4.77 -8.52
C TYR A 58 32.52 -3.71 -8.24
N GLY A 59 32.47 -3.19 -7.02
CA GLY A 59 31.58 -2.09 -6.65
C GLY A 59 31.81 -0.84 -7.50
N THR A 60 33.08 -0.49 -7.76
CA THR A 60 33.44 0.65 -8.62
C THR A 60 33.03 0.43 -10.08
N VAL A 61 33.16 -0.79 -10.63
CA VAL A 61 32.68 -1.12 -11.98
C VAL A 61 31.17 -0.88 -12.09
N LEU A 62 30.39 -1.38 -11.12
CA LEU A 62 28.94 -1.17 -11.11
C LEU A 62 28.58 0.30 -10.93
N TYR A 63 29.27 1.02 -10.04
CA TYR A 63 29.05 2.45 -9.87
C TYR A 63 29.32 3.25 -11.16
N ILE A 64 30.35 2.88 -11.92
CA ILE A 64 30.63 3.51 -13.22
C ILE A 64 29.51 3.17 -14.22
N LEU A 65 29.16 1.89 -14.39
CA LEU A 65 28.18 1.46 -15.38
C LEU A 65 26.75 1.92 -15.09
N ASP A 66 26.32 1.92 -13.83
CA ASP A 66 24.94 2.21 -13.42
C ASP A 66 24.75 3.65 -12.92
N GLY A 67 25.82 4.32 -12.48
CA GLY A 67 25.78 5.69 -11.96
C GLY A 67 26.43 6.71 -12.89
N ILE A 68 27.73 6.53 -13.18
CA ILE A 68 28.50 7.52 -13.95
C ILE A 68 28.09 7.59 -15.42
N MET A 69 27.98 6.45 -16.11
CA MET A 69 27.67 6.45 -17.55
C MET A 69 26.30 7.10 -17.86
N PRO A 70 25.21 6.81 -17.14
CA PRO A 70 23.94 7.53 -17.33
C PRO A 70 23.99 9.02 -16.97
N PHE A 71 24.80 9.39 -15.97
CA PHE A 71 25.02 10.78 -15.61
C PHE A 71 25.73 11.53 -16.75
N LEU A 72 26.84 10.99 -17.27
CA LEU A 72 27.57 11.58 -18.39
C LEU A 72 26.70 11.64 -19.65
N GLU A 73 25.93 10.59 -19.91
CA GLU A 73 24.98 10.56 -21.02
C GLU A 73 24.03 11.77 -20.97
N THR A 74 23.42 11.98 -19.80
CA THR A 74 22.46 13.06 -19.60
C THR A 74 23.13 14.43 -19.62
N PHE A 75 24.28 14.57 -18.96
CA PHE A 75 25.03 15.83 -18.92
C PHE A 75 25.46 16.29 -20.32
N TYR A 76 26.12 15.43 -21.09
CA TYR A 76 26.63 15.81 -22.41
C TYR A 76 25.54 15.97 -23.47
N ARG A 77 24.41 15.27 -23.32
CA ARG A 77 23.28 15.43 -24.23
C ARG A 77 22.46 16.69 -23.96
N ASP A 78 22.13 16.94 -22.69
CA ASP A 78 21.07 17.87 -22.33
C ASP A 78 21.62 19.19 -21.73
N PHE A 79 22.87 19.21 -21.24
CA PHE A 79 23.41 20.33 -20.46
C PHE A 79 24.76 20.87 -20.94
N TYR A 80 25.57 20.09 -21.66
CA TYR A 80 26.89 20.53 -22.12
C TYR A 80 26.79 21.40 -23.38
N LEU A 81 27.22 22.66 -23.25
CA LEU A 81 27.37 23.62 -24.35
C LEU A 81 28.74 24.30 -24.19
N PRO A 82 29.75 23.94 -25.00
CA PRO A 82 31.10 24.45 -24.82
C PRO A 82 31.15 25.98 -25.02
N ASP A 83 31.63 26.72 -24.02
CA ASP A 83 31.92 28.16 -24.12
C ASP A 83 33.39 28.45 -23.79
N PRO A 84 34.25 28.61 -24.81
CA PRO A 84 35.69 28.82 -24.61
C PRO A 84 36.03 30.13 -23.88
N ASN A 85 35.06 31.03 -23.67
CA ASN A 85 35.27 32.29 -22.97
C ASN A 85 35.10 32.19 -21.44
N VAL A 86 34.45 31.14 -20.95
CA VAL A 86 34.10 30.98 -19.52
C VAL A 86 35.07 30.00 -18.83
N HIS A 87 35.45 28.92 -19.49
CA HIS A 87 36.43 27.96 -18.98
C HIS A 87 37.27 27.38 -20.13
N SER A 88 38.55 27.75 -20.20
CA SER A 88 39.42 27.42 -21.34
C SER A 88 39.76 25.92 -21.46
N ASN A 89 39.59 25.14 -20.40
CA ASN A 89 40.07 23.75 -20.31
C ASN A 89 38.95 22.70 -20.45
N GLU A 90 37.68 23.10 -20.64
CA GLU A 90 36.54 22.17 -20.70
C GLU A 90 36.64 21.19 -21.86
N ALA A 91 37.20 21.63 -23.00
CA ALA A 91 37.42 20.79 -24.16
C ALA A 91 38.46 19.70 -23.87
N ASP A 92 39.58 20.08 -23.25
CA ASP A 92 40.66 19.14 -22.90
C ASP A 92 40.20 18.10 -21.87
N GLU A 93 39.43 18.51 -20.84
CA GLU A 93 38.88 17.59 -19.85
C GLU A 93 37.83 16.64 -20.46
N THR A 94 37.00 17.15 -21.38
CA THR A 94 36.04 16.33 -22.12
C THR A 94 36.75 15.30 -23.00
N ASP A 95 37.86 15.68 -23.65
CA ASP A 95 38.69 14.78 -24.45
C ASP A 95 39.33 13.68 -23.59
N HIS A 96 39.87 14.05 -22.42
CA HIS A 96 40.44 13.09 -21.48
C HIS A 96 39.38 12.09 -20.98
N LEU A 97 38.19 12.57 -20.63
CA LEU A 97 37.09 11.73 -20.16
C LEU A 97 36.56 10.82 -21.27
N ALA A 98 36.37 11.34 -22.49
CA ALA A 98 35.96 10.56 -23.66
C ALA A 98 36.95 9.42 -23.93
N LYS A 99 38.25 9.71 -23.89
CA LYS A 99 39.31 8.71 -24.04
C LYS A 99 39.26 7.65 -22.95
N ALA A 100 39.05 8.05 -21.69
CA ALA A 100 38.92 7.11 -20.57
C ALA A 100 37.71 6.18 -20.76
N CYS A 101 36.54 6.73 -21.12
CA CYS A 101 35.32 5.95 -21.38
C CYS A 101 35.49 4.98 -22.56
N VAL A 102 36.14 5.41 -23.66
CA VAL A 102 36.41 4.54 -24.82
C VAL A 102 37.33 3.39 -24.43
N MET A 103 38.46 3.67 -23.76
CA MET A 103 39.39 2.62 -23.32
C MET A 103 38.73 1.65 -22.34
N PHE A 104 37.92 2.16 -21.42
CA PHE A 104 37.12 1.32 -20.53
C PHE A 104 36.16 0.42 -21.33
N GLY A 105 35.47 0.97 -22.32
CA GLY A 105 34.56 0.20 -23.18
C GLY A 105 35.27 -0.88 -24.00
N GLU A 106 36.48 -0.63 -24.49
CA GLU A 106 37.27 -1.61 -25.23
C GLU A 106 37.74 -2.80 -24.38
N ILE A 107 38.02 -2.56 -23.09
CA ILE A 107 38.58 -3.54 -22.15
C ILE A 107 37.48 -4.26 -21.37
N ALA A 108 36.55 -3.51 -20.78
CA ALA A 108 35.46 -4.06 -19.96
C ALA A 108 34.27 -4.54 -20.80
N GLY A 109 34.03 -3.93 -21.97
CA GLY A 109 32.91 -4.26 -22.85
C GLY A 109 32.76 -5.75 -23.15
N PRO A 110 33.83 -6.47 -23.56
CA PRO A 110 33.78 -7.92 -23.81
C PRO A 110 33.43 -8.76 -22.58
N LEU A 111 33.59 -8.23 -21.37
CA LEU A 111 33.30 -8.91 -20.10
C LEU A 111 31.87 -8.64 -19.61
N LEU A 112 31.19 -7.65 -20.17
CA LEU A 112 29.80 -7.33 -19.85
C LEU A 112 28.87 -8.44 -20.38
N PHE A 113 27.88 -8.81 -19.59
CA PHE A 113 26.88 -9.83 -19.94
C PHE A 113 25.45 -9.34 -19.68
N LYS A 114 25.27 -8.28 -18.88
CA LYS A 114 23.97 -7.61 -18.64
C LYS A 114 23.69 -6.61 -19.77
N PRO A 115 22.56 -6.72 -20.49
CA PRO A 115 22.20 -5.80 -21.56
C PRO A 115 22.11 -4.34 -21.09
N GLN A 116 21.68 -4.11 -19.85
CA GLN A 116 21.57 -2.77 -19.29
C GLN A 116 22.93 -2.08 -19.16
N HIS A 117 23.97 -2.81 -18.72
CA HIS A 117 25.34 -2.28 -18.60
C HIS A 117 25.93 -1.93 -19.96
N MET A 118 25.71 -2.79 -20.96
CA MET A 118 26.12 -2.52 -22.34
C MET A 118 25.41 -1.28 -22.89
N LYS A 119 24.10 -1.16 -22.66
CA LYS A 119 23.31 -0.01 -23.10
C LYS A 119 23.81 1.30 -22.48
N ASN A 120 24.05 1.34 -21.17
CA ASN A 120 24.53 2.55 -20.49
C ASN A 120 25.89 2.99 -21.05
N LEU A 121 26.81 2.05 -21.27
CA LEU A 121 28.12 2.33 -21.85
C LEU A 121 28.01 2.86 -23.28
N VAL A 122 27.24 2.19 -24.15
CA VAL A 122 27.06 2.62 -25.56
C VAL A 122 26.39 4.00 -25.63
N ASN A 123 25.34 4.22 -24.83
CA ASN A 123 24.65 5.50 -24.81
C ASN A 123 25.56 6.65 -24.37
N CYS A 124 26.37 6.43 -23.33
CA CYS A 124 27.35 7.43 -22.88
C CYS A 124 28.37 7.74 -23.98
N LEU A 125 28.94 6.71 -24.63
CA LEU A 125 29.90 6.90 -25.72
C LEU A 125 29.28 7.63 -26.92
N ALA A 126 28.01 7.34 -27.23
CA ALA A 126 27.28 7.95 -28.33
C ALA A 126 27.07 9.47 -28.18
N VAL A 127 27.19 10.00 -26.96
CA VAL A 127 27.09 11.46 -26.73
C VAL A 127 28.44 12.11 -26.39
N ILE A 128 29.33 11.44 -25.66
CA ILE A 128 30.62 12.05 -25.28
C ILE A 128 31.65 12.03 -26.42
N VAL A 129 31.64 11.00 -27.27
CA VAL A 129 32.59 10.91 -28.39
C VAL A 129 32.33 12.02 -29.42
N PRO A 130 31.09 12.28 -29.88
CA PRO A 130 30.84 13.32 -30.88
C PRO A 130 31.09 14.76 -30.42
N VAL A 131 31.04 15.01 -29.11
CA VAL A 131 31.33 16.34 -28.51
C VAL A 131 32.79 16.52 -28.12
N SER A 132 33.60 15.47 -28.25
CA SER A 132 35.06 15.48 -28.05
C SER A 132 35.80 15.54 -29.39
N ASN A 133 37.12 15.73 -29.36
CA ASN A 133 37.99 15.62 -30.54
C ASN A 133 38.35 14.16 -30.91
N MET A 134 37.72 13.16 -30.26
CA MET A 134 37.96 11.74 -30.57
C MET A 134 37.33 11.35 -31.91
N PRO A 135 37.98 10.48 -32.71
CA PRO A 135 37.38 9.97 -33.94
C PRO A 135 36.12 9.13 -33.65
N ASN A 136 35.04 9.39 -34.39
CA ASN A 136 33.80 8.59 -34.27
C ASN A 136 33.99 7.09 -34.55
N GLY A 137 35.04 6.71 -35.28
CA GLY A 137 35.42 5.30 -35.50
C GLY A 137 35.75 4.54 -34.21
N ASN A 138 36.08 5.25 -33.12
CA ASN A 138 36.28 4.63 -31.81
C ASN A 138 34.98 4.08 -31.22
N LEU A 139 33.84 4.76 -31.46
CA LEU A 139 32.51 4.25 -31.07
C LEU A 139 32.16 3.01 -31.90
N GLU A 140 32.40 3.05 -33.21
CA GLU A 140 32.13 1.93 -34.12
C GLU A 140 32.93 0.69 -33.70
N THR A 141 34.21 0.85 -33.35
CA THR A 141 35.08 -0.24 -32.87
C THR A 141 34.53 -0.93 -31.63
N VAL A 142 34.01 -0.16 -30.67
CA VAL A 142 33.40 -0.70 -29.44
C VAL A 142 32.08 -1.41 -29.77
N MET A 143 31.25 -0.84 -30.64
CA MET A 143 29.98 -1.43 -31.07
C MET A 143 30.18 -2.73 -31.86
N GLU A 144 31.17 -2.81 -32.74
CA GLU A 144 31.51 -4.01 -33.51
C GLU A 144 31.94 -5.16 -32.59
N ARG A 145 32.72 -4.86 -31.54
CA ARG A 145 33.12 -5.87 -30.53
C ARG A 145 31.93 -6.42 -29.76
N PHE A 146 30.94 -5.58 -29.43
CA PHE A 146 29.68 -6.04 -28.84
C PHE A 146 28.89 -6.93 -29.79
N ALA A 147 28.88 -6.61 -31.10
CA ALA A 147 28.22 -7.43 -32.11
C ALA A 147 28.93 -8.78 -32.36
N SER A 148 30.26 -8.85 -32.23
CA SER A 148 31.05 -10.05 -32.51
C SER A 148 31.16 -11.05 -31.34
N GLY A 149 31.01 -10.58 -30.09
CA GLY A 149 31.21 -11.40 -28.89
C GLY A 149 29.93 -12.00 -28.28
N ILE A 150 28.76 -11.55 -28.72
CA ILE A 150 27.47 -11.94 -28.13
C ILE A 150 26.73 -12.86 -29.09
N THR A 151 26.76 -14.17 -28.84
CA THR A 151 25.79 -15.08 -29.45
C THR A 151 24.41 -14.74 -28.87
N VAL A 152 23.48 -14.31 -29.72
CA VAL A 152 22.11 -13.90 -29.35
C VAL A 152 21.36 -14.97 -28.53
N GLU A 153 21.76 -16.25 -28.65
CA GLU A 153 21.23 -17.37 -27.86
C GLU A 153 21.62 -17.31 -26.36
N ASP A 154 22.84 -16.89 -26.00
CA ASP A 154 23.28 -16.82 -24.60
C ASP A 154 22.65 -15.64 -23.85
N THR A 155 22.43 -14.52 -24.53
CA THR A 155 21.79 -13.32 -23.97
C THR A 155 20.31 -13.55 -23.72
N SER A 156 19.61 -14.22 -24.64
CA SER A 156 18.20 -14.61 -24.47
C SER A 156 17.99 -15.49 -23.24
N SER A 157 18.84 -16.51 -23.07
CA SER A 157 18.80 -17.42 -21.92
C SER A 157 19.17 -16.73 -20.60
N ALA A 158 20.16 -15.83 -20.62
CA ALA A 158 20.55 -15.04 -19.45
C ALA A 158 19.48 -14.00 -19.05
N ILE A 159 18.89 -13.28 -20.02
CA ILE A 159 17.77 -12.36 -19.79
C ILE A 159 16.57 -13.13 -19.23
N ARG A 160 16.24 -14.28 -19.80
CA ARG A 160 15.14 -15.11 -19.31
C ARG A 160 15.38 -15.58 -17.88
N ARG A 161 16.58 -16.03 -17.54
CA ARG A 161 16.94 -16.41 -16.16
C ARG A 161 16.89 -15.22 -15.21
N GLY A 162 17.48 -14.08 -15.57
CA GLY A 162 17.44 -12.86 -14.77
C GLY A 162 16.03 -12.34 -14.54
N ASN A 163 15.17 -12.39 -15.56
CA ASN A 163 13.76 -12.05 -15.41
C ASN A 163 13.02 -13.03 -14.50
N ILE A 164 13.26 -14.35 -14.64
CA ILE A 164 12.67 -15.37 -13.76
C ILE A 164 13.10 -15.15 -12.31
N GLU A 165 14.37 -14.88 -12.06
CA GLU A 165 14.91 -14.61 -10.73
C GLU A 165 14.34 -13.30 -10.14
N TYR A 166 14.28 -12.24 -10.95
CA TYR A 166 13.66 -10.97 -10.57
C TYR A 166 12.18 -11.17 -10.18
N TYR A 167 11.37 -11.77 -11.05
CA TYR A 167 9.95 -12.02 -10.75
C TYR A 167 9.77 -12.99 -9.58
N SER A 168 10.65 -13.99 -9.43
CA SER A 168 10.64 -14.88 -8.26
C SER A 168 10.90 -14.09 -6.97
N SER A 169 11.87 -13.18 -6.99
CA SER A 169 12.18 -12.32 -5.84
C SER A 169 11.04 -11.34 -5.51
N GLU A 170 10.37 -10.78 -6.51
CA GLU A 170 9.18 -9.95 -6.35
C GLU A 170 8.01 -10.75 -5.76
N VAL A 171 7.81 -12.00 -6.20
CA VAL A 171 6.78 -12.89 -5.61
C VAL A 171 7.08 -13.19 -4.15
N GLU A 172 8.34 -13.49 -3.81
CA GLU A 172 8.77 -13.72 -2.42
C GLU A 172 8.58 -12.45 -1.57
N LEU A 173 8.95 -11.29 -2.10
CA LEU A 173 8.80 -10.00 -1.43
C LEU A 173 7.32 -9.66 -1.21
N ASN A 174 6.48 -9.85 -2.22
CA ASN A 174 5.04 -9.68 -2.09
C ASN A 174 4.45 -10.61 -1.03
N ALA A 175 4.88 -11.88 -0.97
CA ALA A 175 4.47 -12.80 0.08
C ALA A 175 4.86 -12.30 1.48
N LYS A 176 6.06 -11.73 1.64
CA LYS A 176 6.50 -11.10 2.90
C LYS A 176 5.67 -9.87 3.24
N PHE A 177 5.34 -9.01 2.28
CA PHE A 177 4.49 -7.84 2.52
C PHE A 177 3.06 -8.23 2.90
N VAL A 178 2.48 -9.23 2.23
CA VAL A 178 1.16 -9.77 2.60
C VAL A 178 1.18 -10.31 4.03
N LEU A 179 2.22 -11.07 4.39
CA LEU A 179 2.38 -11.59 5.76
C LEU A 179 2.54 -10.45 6.77
N TYR A 180 3.38 -9.46 6.47
CA TYR A 180 3.59 -8.28 7.31
C TYR A 180 2.28 -7.51 7.51
N ALA A 181 1.56 -7.17 6.43
CA ALA A 181 0.29 -6.46 6.50
C ALA A 181 -0.75 -7.23 7.34
N ARG A 182 -0.84 -8.56 7.15
CA ARG A 182 -1.71 -9.42 7.97
C ARG A 182 -1.31 -9.39 9.44
N ASN A 183 -0.02 -9.48 9.75
CA ASN A 183 0.46 -9.49 11.13
C ASN A 183 0.27 -8.12 11.79
N CYS A 184 0.57 -7.02 11.10
CA CYS A 184 0.29 -5.67 11.57
C CYS A 184 -1.20 -5.46 11.84
N SER A 185 -2.06 -5.85 10.91
CA SER A 185 -3.52 -5.81 11.12
C SER A 185 -3.92 -6.63 12.35
N ALA A 186 -3.40 -7.84 12.53
CA ALA A 186 -3.72 -8.66 13.71
C ALA A 186 -3.22 -8.04 15.04
N VAL A 187 -2.07 -7.37 15.04
CA VAL A 187 -1.49 -6.73 16.23
C VAL A 187 -2.25 -5.45 16.61
N PHE A 188 -2.54 -4.60 15.63
CA PHE A 188 -3.10 -3.26 15.90
C PHE A 188 -4.62 -3.21 15.80
N ALA A 189 -5.23 -4.00 14.92
CA ALA A 189 -6.68 -4.05 14.76
C ALA A 189 -7.30 -5.24 15.49
N GLY A 190 -6.54 -6.32 15.75
CA GLY A 190 -7.03 -7.53 16.42
C GLY A 190 -7.40 -8.66 15.45
N HIS A 191 -7.74 -9.83 16.00
CA HIS A 191 -7.96 -11.04 15.19
C HIS A 191 -9.42 -11.17 14.72
N ASN A 192 -9.62 -11.32 13.41
CA ASN A 192 -10.95 -11.50 12.80
C ASN A 192 -11.53 -12.93 12.94
N THR A 193 -11.55 -13.49 14.14
CA THR A 193 -12.17 -14.81 14.38
C THR A 193 -13.18 -14.72 15.51
N VAL A 194 -14.30 -15.45 15.38
CA VAL A 194 -15.29 -15.53 16.46
C VAL A 194 -14.68 -16.04 17.76
N MET A 195 -13.70 -16.94 17.67
CA MET A 195 -12.96 -17.43 18.84
C MET A 195 -12.16 -16.33 19.54
N ALA A 196 -11.45 -15.48 18.80
CA ALA A 196 -10.68 -14.39 19.42
C ALA A 196 -11.60 -13.34 20.08
N GLN A 197 -12.69 -12.99 19.40
CA GLN A 197 -13.60 -11.92 19.82
C GLN A 197 -14.56 -12.35 20.93
N LEU A 198 -15.20 -13.51 20.78
CA LEU A 198 -16.27 -13.96 21.68
C LEU A 198 -15.83 -15.05 22.66
N LYS A 199 -14.60 -15.58 22.50
CA LYS A 199 -14.10 -16.75 23.24
C LYS A 199 -15.00 -17.98 23.08
N VAL A 200 -15.65 -18.11 21.92
CA VAL A 200 -16.51 -19.25 21.55
C VAL A 200 -15.83 -20.06 20.45
N LYS A 201 -15.85 -21.40 20.58
CA LYS A 201 -15.31 -22.30 19.54
C LYS A 201 -16.13 -22.16 18.26
N SER A 202 -15.54 -21.53 17.25
CA SER A 202 -16.13 -21.35 15.92
C SER A 202 -15.00 -21.13 14.92
N LYS A 203 -15.18 -21.67 13.70
CA LYS A 203 -14.26 -21.46 12.57
C LYS A 203 -14.62 -20.22 11.74
N ARG A 204 -15.76 -19.59 12.04
CA ARG A 204 -16.26 -18.42 11.31
C ARG A 204 -15.36 -17.21 11.56
N SER A 205 -15.22 -16.37 10.54
CA SER A 205 -14.73 -15.00 10.71
C SER A 205 -15.71 -14.21 11.58
N TYR A 206 -15.19 -13.24 12.34
CA TYR A 206 -16.05 -12.42 13.17
C TYR A 206 -16.84 -11.43 12.30
N THR A 207 -16.18 -10.74 11.38
CA THR A 207 -16.80 -9.84 10.40
C THR A 207 -16.17 -10.00 9.02
N VAL A 208 -16.70 -9.31 8.01
CA VAL A 208 -16.14 -9.27 6.66
C VAL A 208 -15.23 -8.04 6.56
N ILE A 209 -13.92 -8.26 6.40
CA ILE A 209 -12.93 -7.18 6.29
C ILE A 209 -13.16 -6.39 5.00
N GLY A 210 -13.17 -5.06 5.11
CA GLY A 210 -13.44 -4.16 3.98
C GLY A 210 -14.90 -4.14 3.55
N GLY A 211 -15.80 -4.80 4.30
CA GLY A 211 -17.23 -4.82 4.02
C GLY A 211 -17.96 -3.60 4.59
N ASP A 212 -19.24 -3.48 4.24
CA ASP A 212 -20.08 -2.38 4.74
C ASP A 212 -20.48 -2.55 6.21
N GLU A 213 -20.45 -3.80 6.70
CA GLU A 213 -20.83 -4.17 8.05
C GLU A 213 -19.61 -4.52 8.93
N GLU A 214 -18.40 -4.09 8.55
CA GLU A 214 -17.20 -4.29 9.35
C GLU A 214 -17.38 -3.72 10.78
N LEU A 215 -16.88 -4.45 11.78
CA LEU A 215 -16.86 -4.04 13.18
C LEU A 215 -15.40 -4.05 13.68
N PRO A 216 -15.03 -3.15 14.62
CA PRO A 216 -13.70 -3.15 15.20
C PRO A 216 -13.34 -4.51 15.81
N LEU A 217 -12.07 -4.91 15.65
CA LEU A 217 -11.56 -6.22 16.06
C LEU A 217 -10.67 -6.16 17.32
N GLY A 218 -10.44 -4.97 17.88
CA GLY A 218 -9.61 -4.80 19.06
C GLY A 218 -10.24 -5.48 20.28
N GLU A 219 -9.42 -6.04 21.17
CA GLU A 219 -9.94 -6.67 22.39
C GLU A 219 -10.66 -5.64 23.27
N GLU A 220 -10.15 -4.41 23.29
CA GLU A 220 -10.73 -3.24 23.94
C GLU A 220 -12.15 -2.93 23.44
N PHE A 221 -12.44 -3.19 22.16
CA PHE A 221 -13.79 -3.00 21.63
C PHE A 221 -14.78 -3.98 22.26
N GLN A 222 -14.42 -5.26 22.39
CA GLN A 222 -15.30 -6.23 23.06
C GLN A 222 -15.43 -5.95 24.56
N VAL A 223 -14.39 -5.39 25.20
CA VAL A 223 -14.48 -4.91 26.60
C VAL A 223 -15.48 -3.76 26.69
N LEU A 224 -15.42 -2.79 25.77
CA LEU A 224 -16.35 -1.67 25.71
C LEU A 224 -17.79 -2.14 25.48
N VAL A 225 -18.01 -3.08 24.56
CA VAL A 225 -19.33 -3.68 24.31
C VAL A 225 -19.90 -4.31 25.59
N LYS A 226 -19.06 -5.00 26.37
CA LYS A 226 -19.48 -5.62 27.64
C LYS A 226 -19.91 -4.60 28.70
N CYS A 227 -19.45 -3.36 28.65
CA CYS A 227 -19.91 -2.31 29.57
C CYS A 227 -21.41 -1.99 29.40
N PHE A 228 -22.00 -2.32 28.26
CA PHE A 228 -23.42 -2.10 27.96
C PHE A 228 -24.28 -3.37 28.11
N VAL A 229 -23.72 -4.44 28.65
CA VAL A 229 -24.40 -5.72 28.87
C VAL A 229 -24.25 -6.15 30.33
N ASP A 230 -25.35 -6.28 31.05
CA ASP A 230 -25.33 -6.81 32.42
C ASP A 230 -25.11 -8.34 32.39
N GLN A 231 -23.90 -8.76 32.73
CA GLN A 231 -23.50 -10.18 32.69
C GLN A 231 -24.15 -11.02 33.79
N HIS A 232 -24.70 -10.40 34.82
CA HIS A 232 -25.33 -11.09 35.95
C HIS A 232 -26.83 -11.32 35.74
N GLU A 233 -27.43 -10.66 34.75
CA GLU A 233 -28.84 -10.80 34.42
C GLU A 233 -29.08 -11.87 33.35
N LYS A 234 -30.10 -12.71 33.58
CA LYS A 234 -30.47 -13.81 32.68
C LYS A 234 -31.57 -13.43 31.71
N LYS A 235 -32.43 -12.47 32.07
CA LYS A 235 -33.53 -11.99 31.23
C LYS A 235 -32.97 -11.05 30.16
N PRO A 236 -33.10 -11.36 28.85
CA PRO A 236 -32.53 -10.53 27.77
C PRO A 236 -32.90 -9.05 27.88
N GLU A 237 -34.18 -8.74 28.13
CA GLU A 237 -34.71 -7.37 28.25
C GLU A 237 -33.94 -6.53 29.26
N LYS A 238 -33.62 -7.10 30.43
CA LYS A 238 -32.89 -6.41 31.50
C LYS A 238 -31.38 -6.45 31.25
N ARG A 239 -30.87 -7.59 30.75
CA ARG A 239 -29.46 -7.80 30.42
C ARG A 239 -28.92 -6.76 29.44
N PHE A 240 -29.70 -6.43 28.41
CA PHE A 240 -29.31 -5.51 27.35
C PHE A 240 -29.86 -4.09 27.54
N GLN A 241 -30.61 -3.84 28.63
CA GLN A 241 -31.16 -2.53 28.96
C GLN A 241 -30.11 -1.41 29.03
N PRO A 242 -28.88 -1.61 29.55
CA PRO A 242 -27.89 -0.54 29.61
C PRO A 242 -27.54 0.07 28.24
N ALA A 243 -27.61 -0.74 27.17
CA ALA A 243 -27.37 -0.28 25.80
C ALA A 243 -28.41 0.75 25.31
N ALA A 244 -29.58 0.84 25.95
CA ALA A 244 -30.57 1.89 25.64
C ALA A 244 -30.01 3.31 25.82
N LYS A 245 -28.99 3.49 26.67
CA LYS A 245 -28.30 4.79 26.83
C LYS A 245 -27.66 5.27 25.53
N LEU A 246 -27.17 4.35 24.69
CA LEU A 246 -26.59 4.68 23.39
C LEU A 246 -27.67 5.18 22.41
N ILE A 247 -28.87 4.58 22.47
CA ILE A 247 -30.02 5.03 21.68
C ILE A 247 -30.46 6.44 22.10
N GLU A 248 -30.48 6.72 23.42
CA GLU A 248 -30.74 8.08 23.90
C GLU A 248 -29.65 9.07 23.46
N GLN A 249 -28.37 8.65 23.47
CA GLN A 249 -27.28 9.51 23.00
C GLN A 249 -27.44 9.91 21.52
N LEU A 250 -27.90 8.98 20.67
CA LEU A 250 -28.22 9.28 19.27
C LEU A 250 -29.39 10.28 19.14
N ALA A 251 -30.36 10.24 20.05
CA ALA A 251 -31.44 11.23 20.06
C ALA A 251 -30.91 12.61 20.45
N ILE A 252 -30.10 12.65 21.52
CA ILE A 252 -29.49 13.89 22.03
C ILE A 252 -28.66 14.54 20.93
N SER A 253 -27.84 13.77 20.19
CA SER A 253 -26.98 14.35 19.15
C SER A 253 -27.75 15.01 18.00
N LEU A 254 -29.00 14.61 17.72
CA LEU A 254 -29.87 15.27 16.73
C LEU A 254 -30.40 16.63 17.21
N GLU A 255 -30.47 16.87 18.51
CA GLU A 255 -30.98 18.12 19.08
C GLU A 255 -29.93 19.24 19.06
N TYR A 256 -28.63 18.89 19.08
CA TYR A 256 -27.52 19.84 19.09
C TYR A 256 -27.19 20.37 17.69
N LYS A 257 -27.95 21.37 17.23
CA LYS A 257 -27.80 21.96 15.89
C LYS A 257 -26.68 23.00 15.77
N ARG A 258 -26.16 23.52 16.88
CA ARG A 258 -25.14 24.59 16.91
C ARG A 258 -23.92 24.11 17.67
N LEU A 259 -23.05 23.40 16.97
CA LEU A 259 -21.76 22.95 17.48
C LEU A 259 -20.64 23.67 16.73
N SER A 260 -19.51 23.89 17.39
CA SER A 260 -18.26 24.21 16.70
C SER A 260 -17.85 23.04 15.81
N GLU A 261 -16.95 23.28 14.85
CA GLU A 261 -16.47 22.22 13.97
C GLU A 261 -15.82 21.06 14.75
N SER A 262 -14.97 21.36 15.74
CA SER A 262 -14.35 20.34 16.60
C SER A 262 -15.40 19.52 17.35
N ALA A 263 -16.37 20.19 17.99
CA ALA A 263 -17.41 19.50 18.74
C ALA A 263 -18.34 18.67 17.83
N ARG A 264 -18.55 19.10 16.58
CA ARG A 264 -19.27 18.31 15.57
C ARG A 264 -18.50 17.04 15.22
N LEU A 265 -17.19 17.12 15.00
CA LEU A 265 -16.36 15.94 14.69
C LEU A 265 -16.34 14.94 15.85
N GLU A 266 -16.22 15.42 17.10
CA GLU A 266 -16.30 14.59 18.30
C GLU A 266 -17.69 13.93 18.44
N MET A 267 -18.76 14.67 18.14
CA MET A 267 -20.13 14.14 18.16
C MET A 267 -20.32 13.06 17.08
N ASP A 268 -19.78 13.28 15.88
CA ASP A 268 -19.83 12.31 14.80
C ASP A 268 -19.11 11.01 15.17
N GLU A 269 -17.91 11.12 15.75
CA GLU A 269 -17.15 9.97 16.24
C GLU A 269 -17.91 9.21 17.34
N LEU A 270 -18.54 9.94 18.26
CA LEU A 270 -19.37 9.36 19.31
C LEU A 270 -20.59 8.63 18.73
N ASN A 271 -21.27 9.21 17.73
CA ASN A 271 -22.40 8.59 17.06
C ASN A 271 -21.99 7.29 16.35
N ILE A 272 -20.86 7.29 15.64
CA ILE A 272 -20.27 6.10 15.01
C ILE A 272 -20.04 5.00 16.06
N LYS A 273 -19.39 5.33 17.19
CA LYS A 273 -19.15 4.38 18.28
C LYS A 273 -20.44 3.84 18.89
N CYS A 274 -21.47 4.68 19.05
CA CYS A 274 -22.78 4.24 19.54
C CYS A 274 -23.39 3.18 18.62
N PHE A 275 -23.40 3.44 17.30
CA PHE A 275 -23.90 2.47 16.32
C PHE A 275 -23.08 1.18 16.32
N GLN A 276 -21.76 1.26 16.32
CA GLN A 276 -20.88 0.08 16.34
C GLN A 276 -21.13 -0.79 17.57
N ILE A 277 -21.30 -0.21 18.76
CA ILE A 277 -21.58 -0.98 19.99
C ILE A 277 -22.97 -1.61 19.94
N LEU A 278 -24.01 -0.85 19.54
CA LEU A 278 -25.37 -1.36 19.40
C LEU A 278 -25.42 -2.54 18.41
N ARG A 279 -24.72 -2.40 17.28
CA ARG A 279 -24.58 -3.46 16.27
C ARG A 279 -23.83 -4.66 16.82
N ALA A 280 -22.70 -4.45 17.48
CA ALA A 280 -21.88 -5.52 18.02
C ALA A 280 -22.64 -6.37 19.04
N ILE A 281 -23.54 -5.80 19.84
CA ILE A 281 -24.36 -6.58 20.79
C ILE A 281 -25.23 -7.60 20.05
N ILE A 282 -25.92 -7.21 18.98
CA ILE A 282 -26.77 -8.11 18.18
C ILE A 282 -25.89 -9.10 17.39
N HIS A 283 -24.86 -8.57 16.73
CA HIS A 283 -23.92 -9.35 15.91
C HIS A 283 -23.21 -10.44 16.74
N ASN A 284 -22.87 -10.16 17.99
CA ASN A 284 -22.25 -11.13 18.88
C ASN A 284 -23.17 -12.32 19.17
N GLU A 285 -24.48 -12.10 19.29
CA GLU A 285 -25.44 -13.20 19.46
C GLU A 285 -25.68 -13.95 18.14
N GLU A 286 -25.65 -13.27 16.99
CA GLU A 286 -25.68 -13.92 15.66
C GLU A 286 -24.46 -14.82 15.44
N ARG A 287 -23.25 -14.34 15.74
CA ARG A 287 -22.01 -15.10 15.56
C ARG A 287 -21.89 -16.32 16.48
N ARG A 288 -22.73 -16.41 17.52
CA ARG A 288 -22.85 -17.61 18.37
C ARG A 288 -23.73 -18.69 17.75
N LEU A 289 -24.53 -18.37 16.73
CA LEU A 289 -25.25 -19.36 15.97
C LEU A 289 -24.27 -20.18 15.10
N PRO A 290 -24.55 -21.49 14.89
CA PRO A 290 -23.84 -22.31 13.90
C PRO A 290 -23.91 -21.67 12.51
N GLU A 291 -22.93 -21.94 11.64
CA GLU A 291 -22.90 -21.36 10.29
C GLU A 291 -24.10 -21.76 9.42
N ASP A 292 -24.61 -22.98 9.62
CA ASP A 292 -25.74 -23.59 8.92
C ASP A 292 -27.10 -23.33 9.59
N TRP A 293 -27.18 -22.40 10.54
CA TRP A 293 -28.37 -22.17 11.37
C TRP A 293 -29.66 -21.96 10.55
N ALA A 294 -29.56 -21.31 9.39
CA ALA A 294 -30.70 -20.98 8.53
C ALA A 294 -31.43 -22.22 7.99
N THR A 295 -30.75 -23.37 7.93
CA THR A 295 -31.35 -24.64 7.48
C THR A 295 -31.89 -25.50 8.64
N ARG A 296 -31.64 -25.07 9.88
CA ARG A 296 -31.86 -25.85 11.12
C ARG A 296 -32.68 -25.07 12.15
N THR A 297 -33.52 -24.16 11.68
CA THR A 297 -34.29 -23.21 12.51
C THR A 297 -35.24 -23.86 13.51
N THR A 298 -35.63 -25.11 13.29
CA THR A 298 -36.48 -25.91 14.20
C THR A 298 -35.74 -26.51 15.38
N GLU A 299 -34.39 -26.49 15.38
CA GLU A 299 -33.62 -26.98 16.51
C GLU A 299 -33.74 -26.02 17.70
N HIS A 300 -34.08 -26.57 18.87
CA HIS A 300 -34.31 -25.78 20.08
C HIS A 300 -33.15 -24.80 20.39
N LYS A 301 -31.89 -25.21 20.21
CA LYS A 301 -30.73 -24.34 20.47
C LYS A 301 -30.69 -23.13 19.54
N ILE A 302 -30.98 -23.32 18.25
CA ILE A 302 -31.02 -22.24 17.26
C ILE A 302 -32.22 -21.35 17.51
N GLU A 303 -33.39 -21.93 17.73
CA GLU A 303 -34.62 -21.20 18.05
C GLU A 303 -34.45 -20.32 19.30
N LYS A 304 -33.77 -20.83 20.34
CA LYS A 304 -33.45 -20.05 21.55
C LYS A 304 -32.51 -18.88 21.24
N GLY A 305 -31.50 -19.09 20.40
CA GLY A 305 -30.59 -18.03 19.97
C GLY A 305 -31.29 -16.94 19.17
N LEU A 306 -32.15 -17.33 18.21
CA LEU A 306 -32.97 -16.41 17.43
C LEU A 306 -33.95 -15.62 18.31
N ARG A 307 -34.57 -16.27 19.31
CA ARG A 307 -35.41 -15.58 20.31
C ARG A 307 -34.62 -14.55 21.12
N GLN A 308 -33.37 -14.84 21.47
CA GLN A 308 -32.52 -13.89 22.19
C GLN A 308 -32.18 -12.68 21.32
N ILE A 309 -31.84 -12.89 20.05
CA ILE A 309 -31.59 -11.81 19.08
C ILE A 309 -32.84 -10.94 18.92
N ALA A 310 -34.01 -11.57 18.71
CA ALA A 310 -35.28 -10.86 18.59
C ALA A 310 -35.63 -10.05 19.84
N ALA A 311 -35.32 -10.55 21.04
CA ALA A 311 -35.54 -9.81 22.28
C ALA A 311 -34.69 -8.53 22.36
N ILE A 312 -33.44 -8.56 21.87
CA ILE A 312 -32.57 -7.37 21.81
C ILE A 312 -33.12 -6.35 20.81
N GLN A 313 -33.46 -6.81 19.60
CA GLN A 313 -34.05 -5.97 18.56
C GLN A 313 -35.33 -5.30 19.05
N ASN A 314 -36.24 -6.06 19.66
CA ASN A 314 -37.51 -5.54 20.18
C ASN A 314 -37.29 -4.57 21.35
N LEU A 315 -36.30 -4.82 22.22
CA LEU A 315 -35.92 -3.88 23.27
C LEU A 315 -35.46 -2.54 22.67
N TYR A 316 -34.57 -2.58 21.68
CA TYR A 316 -34.08 -1.37 21.01
C TYR A 316 -35.22 -0.64 20.29
N ASP A 317 -36.12 -1.37 19.66
CA ASP A 317 -37.31 -0.82 19.00
C ASP A 317 -38.25 -0.13 20.00
N GLN A 318 -38.54 -0.77 21.14
CA GLN A 318 -39.30 -0.18 22.25
C GLN A 318 -38.65 1.10 22.82
N LYS A 319 -37.32 1.23 22.71
CA LYS A 319 -36.58 2.45 23.09
C LYS A 319 -36.56 3.52 21.99
N GLY A 320 -37.25 3.27 20.89
CA GLY A 320 -37.40 4.20 19.77
C GLY A 320 -36.18 4.25 18.87
N SER A 321 -35.39 3.16 18.78
CA SER A 321 -34.20 3.11 17.94
C SER A 321 -34.47 3.56 16.51
N MET A 322 -35.55 3.11 15.86
CA MET A 322 -35.88 3.53 14.48
C MET A 322 -36.02 5.05 14.38
N LYS A 323 -36.81 5.66 15.27
CA LYS A 323 -37.04 7.11 15.28
C LYS A 323 -35.77 7.92 15.60
N LYS A 324 -34.87 7.37 16.41
CA LYS A 324 -33.67 8.06 16.89
C LYS A 324 -32.45 7.83 16.00
N SER A 325 -32.45 6.75 15.20
CA SER A 325 -31.34 6.37 14.32
C SER A 325 -31.55 6.80 12.88
N LEU A 326 -32.75 6.69 12.31
CA LEU A 326 -33.01 7.01 10.89
C LEU A 326 -32.67 8.46 10.49
N PRO A 327 -32.92 9.49 11.32
CA PRO A 327 -32.54 10.86 10.96
C PRO A 327 -31.04 11.06 10.70
N HIS A 328 -30.18 10.21 11.28
CA HIS A 328 -28.73 10.27 11.08
C HIS A 328 -28.30 9.90 9.67
N LEU A 329 -29.16 9.26 8.86
CA LEU A 329 -28.85 8.96 7.46
C LEU A 329 -28.64 10.23 6.62
N ALA A 330 -29.30 11.32 7.01
CA ALA A 330 -29.15 12.64 6.39
C ALA A 330 -27.85 13.36 6.83
N SER A 331 -27.01 12.73 7.66
CA SER A 331 -25.69 13.28 8.01
C SER A 331 -24.84 13.48 6.76
N ARG A 332 -24.01 14.53 6.78
CA ARG A 332 -22.99 14.80 5.75
C ARG A 332 -21.77 13.88 5.88
N ASN A 333 -21.64 13.21 7.01
CA ASN A 333 -20.56 12.27 7.25
C ASN A 333 -20.98 10.88 6.74
N ASP A 334 -20.29 10.39 5.71
CA ASP A 334 -20.61 9.11 5.08
C ASP A 334 -20.42 7.91 6.01
N LEU A 335 -19.51 8.01 6.98
CA LEU A 335 -19.30 6.96 7.97
C LEU A 335 -20.52 6.79 8.88
N ILE A 336 -21.20 7.89 9.25
CA ILE A 336 -22.43 7.82 10.06
C ILE A 336 -23.53 7.11 9.27
N ALA A 337 -23.74 7.50 8.02
CA ALA A 337 -24.77 6.85 7.20
C ALA A 337 -24.47 5.38 6.95
N LYS A 338 -23.20 5.02 6.73
CA LYS A 338 -22.77 3.62 6.64
C LYS A 338 -23.15 2.85 7.90
N GLU A 339 -22.85 3.40 9.08
CA GLU A 339 -23.19 2.79 10.37
C GLU A 339 -24.69 2.72 10.62
N VAL A 340 -25.48 3.72 10.21
CA VAL A 340 -26.94 3.69 10.28
C VAL A 340 -27.49 2.54 9.45
N LEU A 341 -27.05 2.40 8.19
CA LEU A 341 -27.49 1.33 7.30
C LEU A 341 -27.12 -0.05 7.85
N ALA A 342 -25.88 -0.20 8.32
CA ALA A 342 -25.43 -1.45 8.91
C ALA A 342 -26.13 -1.77 10.25
N PHE A 343 -26.58 -0.74 10.99
CA PHE A 343 -27.45 -0.91 12.16
C PHE A 343 -28.85 -1.38 11.78
N LEU A 344 -29.43 -0.86 10.70
CA LEU A 344 -30.71 -1.33 10.18
C LEU A 344 -30.63 -2.79 9.73
N CYS A 345 -29.53 -3.21 9.08
CA CYS A 345 -29.32 -4.61 8.69
C CYS A 345 -29.45 -5.57 9.88
N VAL A 346 -28.75 -5.28 10.99
CA VAL A 346 -28.81 -6.15 12.18
C VAL A 346 -30.13 -6.02 12.93
N MET A 347 -30.79 -4.87 12.89
CA MET A 347 -32.12 -4.68 13.47
C MET A 347 -33.21 -5.45 12.71
N LEU A 348 -33.04 -5.63 11.41
CA LEU A 348 -33.95 -6.39 10.53
C LEU A 348 -33.54 -7.87 10.37
N PHE A 349 -32.45 -8.30 11.01
CA PHE A 349 -31.99 -9.68 10.96
C PHE A 349 -33.12 -10.65 11.31
N ASN A 350 -33.24 -11.72 10.51
CA ASN A 350 -34.30 -12.72 10.59
C ASN A 350 -35.73 -12.14 10.48
N ALA A 351 -35.90 -11.08 9.68
CA ALA A 351 -37.19 -10.48 9.32
C ALA A 351 -38.05 -10.09 10.54
N ASN A 352 -37.46 -9.38 11.51
CA ASN A 352 -38.18 -8.95 12.70
C ASN A 352 -39.34 -8.00 12.36
N SER A 353 -40.59 -8.49 12.50
CA SER A 353 -41.79 -7.76 12.11
C SER A 353 -42.10 -6.55 13.00
N SER A 354 -41.68 -6.54 14.28
CA SER A 354 -41.88 -5.38 15.16
C SER A 354 -41.06 -4.20 14.65
N VAL A 355 -39.78 -4.45 14.36
CA VAL A 355 -38.88 -3.43 13.83
C VAL A 355 -39.37 -2.94 12.47
N GLN A 356 -39.81 -3.85 11.59
CA GLN A 356 -40.39 -3.48 10.30
C GLN A 356 -41.62 -2.56 10.45
N GLN A 357 -42.52 -2.88 11.39
CA GLN A 357 -43.70 -2.04 11.67
C GLN A 357 -43.31 -0.67 12.21
N SER A 358 -42.34 -0.59 13.12
CA SER A 358 -41.84 0.69 13.64
C SER A 358 -41.15 1.52 12.56
N MET A 359 -40.40 0.88 11.67
CA MET A 359 -39.76 1.53 10.52
C MET A 359 -40.80 2.03 9.50
N LEU A 360 -41.82 1.24 9.18
CA LEU A 360 -42.96 1.68 8.38
C LEU A 360 -43.68 2.85 9.04
N GLY A 361 -43.94 2.75 10.36
CA GLY A 361 -44.56 3.81 11.15
C GLY A 361 -43.75 5.10 11.11
N TYR A 362 -42.43 5.02 11.17
CA TYR A 362 -41.55 6.18 10.97
C TYR A 362 -41.81 6.82 9.60
N PHE A 363 -41.70 6.06 8.50
CA PHE A 363 -41.86 6.61 7.15
C PHE A 363 -43.25 7.16 6.85
N PHE A 364 -44.31 6.60 7.45
CA PHE A 364 -45.66 7.12 7.30
C PHE A 364 -45.95 8.35 8.17
N SER A 365 -45.29 8.49 9.32
CA SER A 365 -45.54 9.57 10.28
C SER A 365 -44.65 10.79 10.07
N THR A 366 -43.46 10.61 9.54
CA THR A 366 -42.58 11.71 9.15
C THR A 366 -42.86 12.07 7.68
N ARG A 367 -43.05 13.35 7.37
CA ARG A 367 -43.04 13.85 5.98
C ARG A 367 -41.62 13.82 5.40
N GLU A 368 -40.88 12.74 5.63
CA GLU A 368 -39.48 12.63 5.23
C GLU A 368 -39.37 12.07 3.82
N GLU A 369 -39.75 12.90 2.85
CA GLU A 369 -39.12 12.85 1.52
C GLU A 369 -37.59 12.92 1.66
N VAL A 370 -37.08 13.51 2.75
CA VAL A 370 -35.66 13.61 3.11
C VAL A 370 -34.96 12.26 3.19
N PHE A 371 -35.59 11.19 3.70
CA PHE A 371 -34.97 9.86 3.70
C PHE A 371 -34.74 9.37 2.26
N PHE A 372 -35.80 9.40 1.44
CA PHE A 372 -35.73 8.94 0.05
C PHE A 372 -34.85 9.86 -0.81
N MET A 373 -34.83 11.16 -0.54
CA MET A 373 -33.91 12.11 -1.17
C MET A 373 -32.47 11.86 -0.72
N ALA A 374 -32.19 11.63 0.56
CA ALA A 374 -30.84 11.31 1.04
C ALA A 374 -30.32 10.00 0.44
N VAL A 375 -31.17 8.97 0.33
CA VAL A 375 -30.84 7.72 -0.36
C VAL A 375 -30.56 7.98 -1.84
N ARG A 376 -31.45 8.71 -2.54
CA ARG A 376 -31.28 9.07 -3.95
C ARG A 376 -29.98 9.86 -4.18
N ASP A 377 -29.72 10.87 -3.36
CA ASP A 377 -28.56 11.76 -3.50
C ASP A 377 -27.27 10.98 -3.25
N ARG A 378 -27.25 10.06 -2.26
CA ARG A 378 -26.12 9.14 -2.05
C ARG A 378 -25.92 8.17 -3.21
N MET A 379 -27.00 7.60 -3.77
CA MET A 379 -26.91 6.75 -4.97
C MET A 379 -26.36 7.53 -6.17
N ALA A 380 -26.77 8.78 -6.35
CA ALA A 380 -26.26 9.64 -7.41
C ALA A 380 -24.77 9.97 -7.23
N LEU A 381 -24.33 10.31 -6.01
CA LEU A 381 -22.93 10.56 -5.68
C LEU A 381 -22.06 9.31 -5.94
N SER A 382 -22.53 8.13 -5.51
CA SER A 382 -21.82 6.87 -5.75
C SER A 382 -21.76 6.51 -7.24
N THR A 383 -22.81 6.80 -8.01
CA THR A 383 -22.82 6.57 -9.46
C THR A 383 -21.83 7.48 -10.18
N ASN A 384 -21.68 8.72 -9.74
CA ASN A 384 -20.73 9.67 -10.32
C ASN A 384 -19.28 9.29 -10.01
N SER A 385 -18.98 8.83 -8.79
CA SER A 385 -17.61 8.41 -8.43
C SER A 385 -17.14 7.14 -9.14
N ILE A 386 -18.07 6.28 -9.58
CA ILE A 386 -17.78 5.11 -10.42
C ILE A 386 -17.51 5.52 -11.88
N LYS A 387 -18.14 6.60 -12.36
CA LYS A 387 -17.95 7.11 -13.74
C LYS A 387 -16.67 7.93 -13.93
N GLU A 388 -16.09 8.45 -12.85
CA GLU A 388 -14.84 9.22 -12.87
C GLU A 388 -13.57 8.35 -12.73
N LYS A 389 -13.72 7.02 -12.62
CA LYS A 389 -12.65 6.03 -12.75
C LYS A 389 -12.74 5.34 -14.10
#